data_AF-A0A2E0VTG5-F1
#
_entry.id   AF-A0A2E0VTG5-F1
#
_cell.length_a   1.000
_cell.length_b   1.000
_cell.length_c   1.000
_cell.angle_alpha   90.00
_cell.angle_beta   90.00
_cell.angle_gamma   90.00
#
_symmetry.space_group_name_H-M   'P 1'
#
loop_
_entity.id
_entity.type
_entity.pdbx_description
1 polymer ?
#
loop_
_entity_poly.entity_id
_entity_poly.type
_entity_poly.pdbx_seq_one_letter_code
_entity_poly.pdbx_strand_id
1 'polypeptide(L)'
;MQTDCTALRMTYRPTMLNISTAISLTKISIYATWNYKTLSASEGWGIVTLFGLAGIGVVAGFADLILQRLVKKRKAINIVGLLIVAGLAFAILSYL
;
A
#
# COMPACT_ATOMS: atom_id res chain seq x y z
N MET A 1 -47.46 -1.18 3.12
CA MET A 1 -46.79 -0.79 1.86
C MET A 1 -45.33 -0.53 2.22
N GLN A 2 -44.47 -1.46 1.83
CA GLN A 2 -43.07 -1.57 2.25
C GLN A 2 -42.21 -0.85 1.20
N THR A 3 -41.58 0.26 1.58
CA THR A 3 -40.56 0.93 0.75
C THR A 3 -39.18 0.53 1.27
N ASP A 4 -38.66 -0.53 0.67
CA ASP A 4 -37.25 -0.88 0.65
C ASP A 4 -36.44 0.27 0.04
N CYS A 5 -35.86 1.11 0.90
CA CYS A 5 -34.73 1.96 0.55
C CYS A 5 -33.52 1.45 1.34
N THR A 6 -33.01 0.28 0.93
CA THR A 6 -31.66 -0.18 1.24
C THR A 6 -30.68 0.75 0.54
N ALA A 7 -30.51 1.95 1.10
CA ALA A 7 -29.37 2.80 0.83
C ALA A 7 -28.14 1.99 1.22
N LEU A 8 -27.50 1.39 0.21
CA LEU A 8 -26.17 0.80 0.27
C LEU A 8 -25.20 1.91 0.71
N ARG A 9 -25.15 2.15 2.01
CA ARG A 9 -24.12 2.93 2.67
C ARG A 9 -22.87 2.06 2.60
N MET A 10 -22.22 2.08 1.44
CA MET A 10 -20.86 1.58 1.28
C MET A 10 -20.00 2.36 2.26
N THR A 11 -19.85 1.81 3.46
CA THR A 11 -18.98 2.34 4.49
C THR A 11 -17.57 2.02 4.01
N TYR A 12 -17.08 2.82 3.06
CA TYR A 12 -15.67 2.84 2.71
C TYR A 12 -14.96 3.29 3.98
N ARG A 13 -14.40 2.32 4.72
CA ARG A 13 -13.48 2.63 5.81
C ARG A 13 -12.13 2.81 5.16
N PRO A 14 -11.69 4.04 4.84
CA PRO A 14 -10.31 4.22 4.43
C PRO A 14 -9.44 3.68 5.56
N THR A 15 -8.66 2.66 5.26
CA THR A 15 -7.66 2.17 6.20
C THR A 15 -6.63 3.26 6.44
N MET A 16 -6.04 3.26 7.64
CA MET A 16 -4.92 4.14 7.98
C MET A 16 -3.83 4.10 6.90
N LEU A 17 -3.63 2.93 6.26
CA LEU A 17 -2.68 2.78 5.17
C LEU A 17 -3.12 3.47 3.88
N ASN A 18 -4.41 3.44 3.51
CA ASN A 18 -4.87 4.15 2.31
C ASN A 18 -4.71 5.68 2.45
N ILE A 19 -4.98 6.21 3.65
CA ILE A 19 -4.81 7.64 3.94
C ILE A 19 -3.32 8.00 3.92
N SER A 20 -2.46 7.21 4.56
CA SER A 20 -1.02 7.47 4.56
C SER A 20 -0.41 7.35 3.16
N THR A 21 -0.87 6.40 2.34
CA THR A 21 -0.43 6.23 0.96
C THR A 21 -0.84 7.43 0.09
N ALA A 22 -2.07 7.94 0.25
CA ALA A 22 -2.53 9.13 -0.46
C ALA A 22 -1.74 10.40 -0.07
N ILE A 23 -1.43 10.56 1.22
CA ILE A 23 -0.58 11.66 1.70
C ILE A 23 0.84 11.54 1.14
N SER A 24 1.41 10.34 1.17
CA SER A 24 2.75 10.06 0.63
C SER A 24 2.83 10.33 -0.87
N LEU A 25 1.86 9.87 -1.66
CA LEU A 25 1.78 10.15 -3.10
C LEU A 25 1.68 11.65 -3.39
N THR A 26 0.85 12.38 -2.62
CA THR A 26 0.71 13.83 -2.78
C THR A 26 2.02 14.55 -2.48
N LYS A 27 2.73 14.16 -1.41
CA LYS A 27 4.04 14.74 -1.07
C LYS A 27 5.10 14.44 -2.13
N ILE A 28 5.13 13.20 -2.65
CA ILE A 28 6.04 12.79 -3.72
C ILE A 28 5.80 13.64 -4.98
N SER A 29 4.54 13.84 -5.38
CA SER A 29 4.18 14.67 -6.54
C SER A 29 4.57 16.14 -6.38
N ILE A 30 4.31 16.73 -5.20
CA ILE A 30 4.70 18.11 -4.90
C ILE A 30 6.23 18.25 -4.92
N TYR A 31 6.94 17.33 -4.25
CA TYR A 31 8.41 17.33 -4.20
C TYR A 31 9.03 17.17 -5.60
N ALA A 32 8.49 16.26 -6.40
CA ALA A 32 8.91 16.02 -7.78
C ALA A 32 8.78 17.27 -8.65
N THR A 33 7.65 17.99 -8.51
CA THR A 33 7.39 19.20 -9.30
C THR A 33 8.28 20.35 -8.86
N TRP A 34 8.47 20.52 -7.54
CA TRP A 34 9.22 21.65 -6.99
C TRP A 34 10.74 21.52 -7.20
N ASN A 35 11.26 20.30 -7.08
CA ASN A 35 12.68 20.02 -7.23
C ASN A 35 13.02 19.40 -8.59
N TYR A 36 12.10 19.47 -9.57
CA TYR A 36 12.26 18.82 -10.87
C TYR A 36 13.60 19.12 -11.52
N LYS A 37 14.03 20.39 -11.54
CA LYS A 37 15.31 20.82 -12.11
C LYS A 37 16.52 20.17 -11.45
N THR A 38 16.45 19.88 -10.15
CA THR A 38 17.52 19.25 -9.37
C THR A 38 17.48 17.73 -9.52
N LEU A 39 16.28 17.14 -9.63
CA LEU A 39 16.11 15.70 -9.81
C LEU A 39 16.34 15.23 -11.25
N SER A 40 16.11 16.11 -12.22
CA SER A 40 16.48 15.94 -13.62
C SER A 40 17.92 16.40 -13.89
N ALA A 41 18.60 17.01 -12.91
CA ALA A 41 20.03 17.30 -13.02
C ALA A 41 20.84 16.02 -12.78
N SER A 42 21.95 15.86 -13.51
CA SER A 42 22.66 14.57 -13.74
C SER A 42 21.86 13.60 -14.62
N GLU A 43 22.17 12.30 -14.59
CA GLU A 43 21.59 11.24 -15.44
C GLU A 43 20.10 10.95 -15.19
N GLY A 44 19.41 11.77 -14.38
CA GLY A 44 17.97 11.66 -14.14
C GLY A 44 17.57 10.58 -13.12
N TRP A 45 18.52 10.00 -12.38
CA TRP A 45 18.25 8.98 -11.38
C TRP A 45 17.22 9.40 -10.33
N GLY A 46 17.18 10.68 -9.94
CA GLY A 46 16.23 11.19 -8.96
C GLY A 46 14.76 10.97 -9.36
N ILE A 47 14.45 11.07 -10.66
CA ILE A 47 13.10 10.80 -11.18
C ILE A 47 12.79 9.30 -11.11
N VAL A 48 13.77 8.45 -11.43
CA VAL A 48 13.63 6.98 -11.35
C VAL A 48 13.36 6.56 -9.91
N THR A 49 14.09 7.10 -8.93
CA THR A 49 13.86 6.79 -7.51
C THR A 49 12.49 7.23 -7.03
N LEU A 50 12.00 8.41 -7.46
CA LEU A 50 10.64 8.86 -7.14
C LEU A 50 9.57 7.96 -7.74
N PHE A 51 9.74 7.53 -8.99
CA PHE A 51 8.83 6.59 -9.63
C PHE A 51 8.83 5.22 -8.92
N GLY A 52 10.01 4.76 -8.49
CA GLY A 52 10.15 3.56 -7.66
C GLY A 52 9.40 3.71 -6.33
N LEU A 53 9.55 4.84 -5.64
CA LEU A 53 8.85 5.12 -4.38
C LEU A 53 7.33 5.17 -4.56
N ALA A 54 6.86 5.81 -5.63
CA ALA A 54 5.44 5.85 -5.99
C ALA A 54 4.90 4.44 -6.27
N GLY A 55 5.67 3.62 -7.01
CA GLY A 55 5.35 2.23 -7.27
C GLY A 55 5.22 1.40 -6.00
N ILE A 56 6.17 1.52 -5.06
CA ILE A 56 6.11 0.84 -3.75
C ILE A 56 4.86 1.27 -2.98
N GLY A 57 4.53 2.57 -2.99
CA GLY A 57 3.31 3.09 -2.36
C GLY A 57 2.04 2.46 -2.93
N VAL A 58 1.95 2.34 -4.26
CA VAL A 58 0.81 1.68 -4.93
C VAL A 58 0.74 0.19 -4.56
N VAL A 59 1.87 -0.53 -4.59
CA VAL A 59 1.93 -1.95 -4.21
C VAL A 59 1.51 -2.15 -2.75
N ALA A 60 1.97 -1.29 -1.83
CA ALA A 60 1.57 -1.33 -0.43
C ALA A 60 0.05 -1.07 -0.26
N GLY A 61 -0.51 -0.12 -1.00
CA GLY A 61 -1.95 0.12 -1.02
C GLY A 61 -2.75 -1.09 -1.54
N PHE A 62 -2.28 -1.74 -2.60
CA PHE A 62 -2.89 -2.99 -3.09
C PHE A 62 -2.79 -4.13 -2.07
N ALA A 63 -1.64 -4.29 -1.42
CA ALA A 63 -1.44 -5.28 -0.37
C ALA A 63 -2.41 -5.06 0.80
N ASP A 64 -2.67 -3.81 1.19
CA ASP A 64 -3.64 -3.47 2.23
C ASP A 64 -5.08 -3.78 1.83
N LEU A 65 -5.48 -3.50 0.59
CA LEU A 65 -6.80 -3.88 0.07
C LEU A 65 -6.99 -5.41 0.05
N ILE A 66 -5.95 -6.14 -0.33
CA ILE A 66 -5.93 -7.60 -0.26
C ILE A 66 -6.04 -8.04 1.20
N LEU A 67 -5.25 -7.46 2.10
CA LEU A 67 -5.28 -7.77 3.53
C LEU A 67 -6.66 -7.51 4.15
N GLN A 68 -7.32 -6.39 3.83
CA GLN A 68 -8.69 -6.11 4.29
C GLN A 68 -9.69 -7.17 3.83
N ARG A 69 -9.59 -7.62 2.57
CA ARG A 69 -10.43 -8.72 2.05
C ARG A 69 -10.12 -10.04 2.75
N LEU A 70 -8.84 -10.31 3.03
CA LEU A 70 -8.38 -11.50 3.75
C LEU A 70 -8.81 -11.45 5.23
N VAL A 71 -8.76 -10.31 5.91
CA VAL A 71 -9.22 -10.15 7.31
C VAL A 71 -10.71 -10.46 7.44
N LYS A 72 -11.51 -10.15 6.42
CA LYS A 72 -12.93 -10.51 6.37
C LYS A 72 -13.17 -12.03 6.34
N LYS A 73 -12.16 -12.83 6.00
CA LYS A 73 -12.18 -14.30 5.97
C LYS A 73 -11.22 -14.82 7.04
N ARG A 74 -11.71 -15.27 8.22
CA ARG A 74 -10.85 -15.81 9.32
C ARG A 74 -9.75 -16.78 8.86
N LYS A 75 -10.01 -17.60 7.84
CA LYS A 75 -9.03 -18.53 7.26
C LYS A 75 -7.81 -17.85 6.63
N ALA A 76 -7.99 -16.67 6.05
CA ALA A 76 -6.94 -15.98 5.33
C ALA A 76 -5.95 -15.24 6.25
N ILE A 77 -6.39 -14.76 7.42
CA ILE A 77 -5.48 -14.25 8.46
C ILE A 77 -4.50 -15.36 8.89
N ASN A 78 -5.02 -16.58 9.07
CA ASN A 78 -4.19 -17.71 9.48
C ASN A 78 -3.13 -18.07 8.42
N ILE A 79 -3.50 -17.99 7.13
CA ILE A 79 -2.58 -18.22 6.01
C ILE A 79 -1.50 -17.12 5.94
N VAL A 80 -1.89 -15.85 6.05
CA VAL A 80 -0.94 -14.73 6.04
C VAL A 80 0.01 -14.81 7.24
N GLY A 81 -0.50 -15.10 8.43
CA GLY A 81 0.32 -15.32 9.63
C GLY A 81 1.30 -16.48 9.45
N LEU A 82 0.84 -17.59 8.88
CA LEU A 82 1.69 -18.75 8.59
C LEU A 82 2.80 -18.40 7.58
N LEU A 83 2.48 -17.62 6.54
CA LEU A 83 3.43 -17.19 5.52
C LEU A 83 4.53 -16.28 6.11
N ILE A 84 4.13 -15.37 7.01
CA ILE A 84 5.07 -14.49 7.72
C ILE A 84 6.00 -15.31 8.62
N VAL A 85 5.44 -16.22 9.44
CA VAL A 85 6.24 -17.07 10.34
C VAL A 85 7.18 -17.98 9.54
N ALA A 86 6.70 -18.59 8.46
CA ALA A 86 7.53 -19.43 7.59
C ALA A 86 8.65 -18.64 6.91
N GLY A 87 8.36 -17.44 6.40
CA GLY A 87 9.36 -16.56 5.82
C GLY A 87 10.40 -16.11 6.83
N LEU A 88 9.98 -15.75 8.05
CA LEU A 88 10.89 -15.36 9.12
C LEU A 88 11.78 -16.54 9.57
N ALA A 89 11.19 -17.73 9.72
CA ALA A 89 11.92 -18.94 10.07
C ALA A 89 12.96 -19.29 8.99
N PHE A 90 12.60 -19.19 7.71
CA PHE A 90 13.53 -19.41 6.60
C PHE A 90 14.66 -18.38 6.59
N ALA A 91 14.36 -17.10 6.80
CA ALA A 91 15.35 -16.04 6.88
C ALA A 91 16.35 -16.28 8.02
N ILE A 92 15.86 -16.65 9.21
CA ILE A 92 16.71 -17.00 10.36
C ILE A 92 17.59 -18.20 10.05
N LEU A 93 17.01 -19.27 9.47
CA LEU A 93 17.75 -20.48 9.10
C LEU A 93 18.82 -20.20 8.04
N SER A 94 18.56 -19.28 7.10
CA SER A 94 19.52 -18.91 6.06
C SER A 94 20.66 -18.00 6.54
N TYR A 95 20.49 -17.35 7.69
CA TYR A 95 21.49 -16.49 8.31
C TYR A 95 22.36 -17.23 9.35
N LEU A 96 21.97 -18.45 9.72
CA LEU A 96 22.67 -19.33 10.66
C LEU A 96 23.64 -20.25 9.92
#